data_AF-A0A0B2QHN5-F1
#
_entry.id   AF-A0A0B2QHN5-F1
#
_cell.length_a   1.000
_cell.length_b   1.000
_cell.length_c   1.000
_cell.angle_alpha   90.00
_cell.angle_beta   90.00
_cell.angle_gamma   90.00
#
_symmetry.space_group_name_H-M   'P 1'
#
loop_
_entity.id
_entity.type
_entity.pdbx_description
1 polymer ?
#
loop_
_entity_poly.entity_id
_entity_poly.type
_entity_poly.pdbx_seq_one_letter_code
_entity_poly.pdbx_strand_id
1 'polypeptide(L)'
;MEVNEPEIDTTTQNTSSAKENGQRKRGREGDKRIGVAAKLSSQLDRIIQTFESSVSAQDPTSITACVAKLKDLPGLERGSELFYKATKLMKKRANRITFVALEEPELQLGWIKSDT
;
A
#
# COMPACT_ATOMS: atom_id res chain seq x y z
N MET A 1 46.69 -39.11 -18.80
CA MET A 1 45.66 -38.54 -17.92
C MET A 1 45.54 -39.48 -16.76
N GLU A 2 46.38 -39.27 -15.75
CA GLU A 2 46.37 -40.04 -14.51
C GLU A 2 45.62 -39.25 -13.45
N VAL A 3 44.63 -39.94 -12.89
CA VAL A 3 44.03 -39.69 -11.58
C VAL A 3 45.12 -39.57 -10.53
N ASN A 4 45.01 -38.58 -9.64
CA ASN A 4 45.55 -38.70 -8.29
C ASN A 4 44.78 -37.74 -7.36
N GLU A 5 44.01 -38.34 -6.46
CA GLU A 5 43.43 -37.69 -5.28
C GLU A 5 44.56 -37.24 -4.34
N PRO A 6 44.37 -36.17 -3.54
CA PRO A 6 45.12 -36.02 -2.30
C PRO A 6 44.22 -36.27 -1.10
N GLU A 7 44.74 -37.16 -0.26
CA GLU A 7 44.21 -37.72 0.97
C GLU A 7 43.75 -36.66 1.99
N ILE A 8 42.69 -37.01 2.71
CA ILE A 8 42.30 -36.35 3.95
C ILE A 8 43.29 -36.72 5.06
N ASP A 9 44.00 -35.73 5.61
CA ASP A 9 44.66 -35.92 6.91
C ASP A 9 44.17 -34.86 7.90
N THR A 10 43.17 -35.26 8.68
CA THR A 10 42.68 -34.54 9.85
C THR A 10 43.68 -34.67 10.98
N THR A 11 44.60 -33.71 11.10
CA THR A 11 45.39 -33.52 12.33
C THR A 11 45.03 -32.20 12.99
N THR A 12 44.11 -32.30 13.96
CA THR A 12 43.84 -31.29 14.99
C THR A 12 45.04 -31.24 15.93
N GLN A 13 45.83 -30.16 15.88
CA GLN A 13 46.78 -29.84 16.95
C GLN A 13 46.42 -28.50 17.57
N ASN A 14 45.67 -28.59 18.68
CA ASN A 14 45.59 -27.53 19.67
C ASN A 14 46.94 -27.45 20.39
N THR A 15 47.67 -26.35 20.21
CA THR A 15 48.72 -25.95 21.14
C THR A 15 48.41 -24.54 21.63
N SER A 16 48.04 -24.46 22.90
CA SER A 16 47.95 -23.20 23.63
C SER A 16 49.35 -22.66 23.91
N SER A 17 49.60 -21.38 23.68
CA SER A 17 50.61 -20.60 24.40
C SER A 17 50.30 -19.10 24.29
N ALA A 18 50.45 -18.41 25.42
CA ALA A 18 49.88 -17.11 25.73
C ALA A 18 50.80 -15.91 25.38
N LYS A 19 50.16 -14.72 25.33
CA LYS A 19 50.71 -13.34 25.32
C LYS A 19 51.31 -12.93 23.95
N GLU A 20 51.21 -11.70 23.44
CA GLU A 20 50.88 -10.38 23.96
C GLU A 20 50.61 -9.46 22.74
N ASN A 21 49.83 -8.40 22.95
CA ASN A 21 49.81 -7.14 22.21
C ASN A 21 49.75 -7.13 20.67
N GLY A 22 48.59 -6.71 20.14
CA GLY A 22 48.44 -6.35 18.74
C GLY A 22 47.01 -5.99 18.42
N GLN A 23 46.61 -4.77 18.81
CA GLN A 23 45.32 -4.17 18.46
C GLN A 23 45.15 -4.11 16.93
N ARG A 24 44.65 -5.19 16.32
CA ARG A 24 44.22 -5.19 14.92
C ARG A 24 42.76 -4.77 14.88
N LYS A 25 42.54 -3.47 14.60
CA LYS A 25 41.26 -2.95 14.08
C LYS A 25 40.91 -3.73 12.80
N ARG A 26 40.17 -4.83 12.92
CA ARG A 26 39.50 -5.45 11.77
C ARG A 26 38.34 -4.54 11.38
N GLY A 27 38.40 -4.03 10.16
CA GLY A 27 37.51 -3.01 9.61
C GLY A 27 36.03 -3.38 9.76
N ARG A 28 35.23 -2.38 10.14
CA ARG A 28 33.77 -2.42 10.05
C ARG A 28 33.36 -2.40 8.58
N GLU A 29 33.38 -3.56 7.94
CA GLU A 29 32.83 -3.76 6.60
C GLU A 29 31.52 -4.56 6.64
N GLY A 30 30.74 -4.40 7.73
CA GLY A 30 29.37 -4.90 7.85
C GLY A 30 28.31 -3.78 7.80
N ASP A 31 28.70 -2.56 8.14
CA ASP A 31 27.75 -1.49 8.51
C ASP A 31 27.03 -0.88 7.29
N LYS A 32 27.72 -0.80 6.15
CA LYS A 32 27.16 -0.18 4.94
C LYS A 32 26.07 -1.03 4.31
N ARG A 33 26.19 -2.37 4.35
CA ARG A 33 25.17 -3.28 3.76
C ARG A 33 23.93 -3.36 4.64
N ILE A 34 24.09 -3.36 5.97
CA ILE A 34 22.99 -3.29 6.94
C ILE A 34 22.22 -1.99 6.74
N GLY A 35 22.89 -0.86 6.53
CA GLY A 35 22.24 0.42 6.24
C GLY A 35 21.47 0.45 4.91
N VAL A 36 21.94 -0.24 3.88
CA VAL A 36 21.21 -0.37 2.60
C VAL A 36 19.99 -1.28 2.72
N ALA A 37 20.13 -2.44 3.38
CA ALA A 37 19.01 -3.33 3.64
C ALA A 37 17.94 -2.65 4.51
N ALA A 38 18.35 -1.96 5.58
CA ALA A 38 17.44 -1.22 6.45
C ALA A 38 16.73 -0.07 5.70
N LYS A 39 17.42 0.61 4.78
CA LYS A 39 16.80 1.62 3.90
C LYS A 39 15.76 1.01 2.97
N LEU A 40 16.07 -0.12 2.34
CA LEU A 40 15.13 -0.83 1.47
C LEU A 40 13.92 -1.33 2.26
N SER A 41 14.13 -1.91 3.45
CA SER A 41 13.04 -2.29 4.36
C SER A 41 12.15 -1.10 4.70
N SER A 42 12.73 0.03 5.11
CA SER A 42 11.96 1.25 5.40
C SER A 42 11.21 1.80 4.18
N GLN A 43 11.77 1.67 2.97
CA GLN A 43 11.08 2.03 1.74
C GLN A 43 9.90 1.09 1.44
N LEU A 44 10.06 -0.21 1.66
CA LEU A 44 8.99 -1.19 1.54
C LEU A 44 7.88 -0.93 2.55
N ASP A 45 8.22 -0.66 3.81
CA ASP A 45 7.24 -0.31 4.86
C ASP A 45 6.43 0.93 4.48
N ARG A 46 7.10 1.96 3.93
CA ARG A 46 6.42 3.17 3.44
C ARG A 46 5.49 2.88 2.26
N ILE A 47 5.90 2.00 1.34
CA ILE A 47 5.05 1.58 0.20
C ILE A 47 3.82 0.83 0.71
N ILE A 48 4.01 -0.14 1.61
CA ILE A 48 2.93 -0.91 2.23
C ILE A 48 1.96 0.04 2.93
N GLN A 49 2.47 0.92 3.79
CA GLN A 49 1.64 1.90 4.51
C GLN A 49 0.86 2.82 3.56
N THR A 50 1.50 3.31 2.50
CA THR A 50 0.84 4.18 1.50
C THR A 50 -0.26 3.41 0.77
N PHE A 51 0.01 2.16 0.41
CA PHE A 51 -0.95 1.31 -0.30
C PHE A 51 -2.12 0.93 0.59
N GLU A 52 -1.88 0.49 1.82
CA GLU A 52 -2.92 0.19 2.82
C GLU A 52 -3.80 1.43 3.08
N SER A 53 -3.20 2.62 3.16
CA SER A 53 -3.94 3.88 3.28
C SER A 53 -4.79 4.17 2.04
N SER A 54 -4.30 3.85 0.84
CA SER A 54 -5.04 4.01 -0.41
C SER A 54 -6.14 2.97 -0.63
N VAL A 55 -5.96 1.74 -0.15
CA VAL A 55 -6.99 0.68 -0.14
C VAL A 55 -8.06 0.99 0.90
N SER A 56 -7.66 1.61 2.02
CA SER A 56 -8.60 2.14 3.00
C SER A 56 -9.39 3.35 2.47
N ALA A 57 -8.89 4.07 1.46
CA ALA A 57 -9.65 5.12 0.82
C ALA A 57 -10.79 4.49 0.00
N GLN A 58 -11.97 4.47 0.61
CA GLN A 58 -13.18 3.91 0.03
C GLN A 58 -13.44 4.53 -1.36
N ASP A 59 -13.59 3.71 -2.41
CA ASP A 59 -13.84 4.20 -3.78
C ASP A 59 -15.07 5.13 -3.77
N PRO A 60 -14.89 6.45 -4.03
CA PRO A 60 -15.99 7.40 -3.99
C PRO A 60 -17.00 7.13 -5.11
N THR A 61 -16.58 6.42 -6.16
CA THR A 61 -17.42 5.99 -7.28
C THR A 61 -18.06 4.62 -7.05
N SER A 62 -17.91 4.02 -5.86
CA SER A 62 -18.67 2.81 -5.51
C SER A 62 -20.16 3.12 -5.40
N ILE A 63 -21.02 2.15 -5.72
CA ILE A 63 -22.48 2.32 -5.63
C ILE A 63 -22.88 2.67 -4.19
N THR A 64 -22.28 2.01 -3.21
CA THR A 64 -22.55 2.25 -1.78
C THR A 64 -22.16 3.65 -1.35
N ALA A 65 -20.98 4.15 -1.75
CA ALA A 65 -20.56 5.53 -1.45
C ALA A 65 -21.48 6.57 -2.10
N CYS A 66 -21.83 6.40 -3.38
CA CYS A 66 -22.75 7.30 -4.07
C CYS A 66 -24.15 7.30 -3.43
N VAL A 67 -24.69 6.13 -3.07
CA VAL A 67 -25.99 6.02 -2.39
C VAL A 67 -25.95 6.60 -0.98
N ALA A 68 -24.83 6.47 -0.25
CA ALA A 68 -24.65 7.16 1.03
C ALA A 68 -24.71 8.68 0.84
N LYS A 69 -23.96 9.22 -0.13
CA LYS A 69 -23.96 10.65 -0.44
C LYS A 69 -25.35 11.17 -0.87
N LEU A 70 -26.14 10.37 -1.61
CA LEU A 70 -27.54 10.72 -1.92
C LEU A 70 -28.41 10.84 -0.67
N LYS A 71 -28.21 9.98 0.34
CA LYS A 71 -29.00 10.04 1.59
C LYS A 71 -28.72 11.28 2.42
N ASP A 72 -27.56 11.88 2.22
CA ASP A 72 -27.08 13.06 2.94
C ASP A 72 -27.14 14.32 2.07
N LEU A 73 -27.68 14.21 0.84
CA LEU A 73 -27.77 15.31 -0.10
C LEU A 73 -28.91 16.26 0.32
N PRO A 74 -28.62 17.54 0.62
CA PRO A 74 -29.64 18.51 0.98
C PRO A 74 -30.64 18.69 -0.18
N GLY A 75 -31.93 18.73 0.15
CA GLY A 75 -33.01 18.88 -0.83
C GLY A 75 -33.41 17.60 -1.57
N LEU A 76 -32.79 16.45 -1.25
CA LEU A 76 -33.24 15.13 -1.71
C LEU A 76 -33.93 14.37 -0.58
N GLU A 77 -35.26 14.35 -0.62
CA GLU A 77 -36.06 13.68 0.41
C GLU A 77 -35.91 12.14 0.32
N ARG A 78 -35.56 11.50 1.43
CA ARG A 78 -35.44 10.04 1.52
C ARG A 78 -36.79 9.38 1.29
N GLY A 79 -36.82 8.38 0.41
CA GLY A 79 -38.06 7.66 0.07
C GLY A 79 -38.95 8.38 -0.94
N SER A 80 -38.59 9.59 -1.39
CA SER A 80 -39.26 10.25 -2.51
C SER A 80 -39.04 9.49 -3.82
N GLU A 81 -39.91 9.70 -4.81
CA GLU A 81 -39.73 9.16 -6.15
C GLU A 81 -38.39 9.59 -6.76
N LEU A 82 -38.00 10.86 -6.54
CA LEU A 82 -36.72 11.43 -6.98
C LEU A 82 -35.54 10.65 -6.37
N PHE A 83 -35.61 10.27 -5.09
CA PHE A 83 -34.58 9.45 -4.44
C PHE A 83 -34.46 8.06 -5.08
N TYR A 84 -35.58 7.39 -5.37
CA TYR A 84 -35.54 6.09 -6.06
C TYR A 84 -35.04 6.18 -7.50
N LYS A 85 -35.33 7.27 -8.22
CA LYS A 85 -34.76 7.52 -9.54
C LYS A 85 -33.26 7.81 -9.47
N ALA A 86 -32.82 8.61 -8.51
CA ALA A 86 -31.40 8.87 -8.25
C ALA A 86 -30.63 7.57 -7.96
N THR A 87 -31.16 6.69 -7.10
CA THR A 87 -30.53 5.39 -6.82
C THR A 87 -30.48 4.47 -8.06
N LYS A 88 -31.45 4.55 -8.97
CA LYS A 88 -31.40 3.87 -10.26
C LYS A 88 -30.31 4.45 -11.17
N LEU A 89 -30.13 5.77 -11.21
CA LEU A 89 -29.04 6.42 -11.97
C LEU A 89 -27.66 5.89 -11.52
N MET A 90 -27.46 5.66 -10.22
CA MET A 90 -26.18 5.17 -9.67
C MET A 90 -25.80 3.75 -10.12
N LYS A 91 -26.70 2.99 -10.77
CA LYS A 91 -26.34 1.67 -11.33
C LYS A 91 -25.27 1.79 -12.42
N LYS A 92 -25.30 2.86 -13.22
CA LYS A 92 -24.33 3.10 -14.29
C LYS A 92 -23.05 3.71 -13.73
N ARG A 93 -21.87 3.16 -14.09
CA ARG A 93 -20.58 3.68 -13.62
C ARG A 93 -20.32 5.11 -14.09
N ALA A 94 -20.63 5.43 -15.35
CA ALA A 94 -20.49 6.78 -15.89
C ALA A 94 -21.26 7.82 -15.06
N ASN A 95 -22.51 7.51 -14.70
CA ASN A 95 -23.35 8.37 -13.86
C ASN A 95 -22.74 8.61 -12.48
N ARG A 96 -22.13 7.58 -11.86
CA ARG A 96 -21.43 7.74 -10.58
C ARG A 96 -20.20 8.63 -10.71
N ILE A 97 -19.43 8.50 -11.78
CA ILE A 97 -18.27 9.35 -12.05
C ILE A 97 -18.72 10.81 -12.20
N THR A 98 -19.75 11.07 -13.01
CA THR A 98 -20.31 12.42 -13.17
C THR A 98 -20.81 12.97 -11.83
N PHE A 99 -21.61 12.20 -11.08
CA PHE A 99 -22.14 12.61 -9.79
C PHE A 99 -21.05 13.00 -8.77
N VAL A 100 -19.98 12.20 -8.70
CA VAL A 100 -18.82 12.48 -7.83
C VAL A 100 -18.05 13.71 -8.32
N ALA A 101 -17.85 13.86 -9.63
CA ALA A 101 -17.12 14.97 -10.23
C ALA A 101 -17.82 16.33 -10.11
N LEU A 102 -19.16 16.35 -9.96
CA LEU A 102 -19.90 17.59 -9.71
C LEU A 102 -19.55 18.22 -8.36
N GLU A 103 -19.08 17.41 -7.39
CA GLU A 103 -18.63 17.77 -6.04
C GLU A 103 -19.67 18.49 -5.16
N GLU A 104 -20.18 19.63 -5.63
CA GLU A 104 -21.17 20.52 -5.04
C GLU A 104 -22.57 19.91 -4.95
N PRO A 105 -23.24 19.97 -3.77
CA PRO A 105 -24.57 19.39 -3.57
C PRO A 105 -25.66 19.94 -4.49
N GLU A 106 -25.60 21.23 -4.79
CA GLU A 106 -26.60 21.93 -5.62
C GLU A 106 -26.52 21.47 -7.07
N LEU A 107 -25.30 21.34 -7.60
CA LEU A 107 -25.04 20.80 -8.94
C LEU A 107 -25.43 19.32 -9.03
N GLN A 108 -25.10 18.53 -8.00
CA GLN A 108 -25.52 17.13 -7.91
C GLN A 108 -27.05 16.98 -7.95
N LEU A 109 -27.77 17.77 -7.15
CA LEU A 109 -29.22 17.73 -7.11
C LEU A 109 -29.85 18.24 -8.42
N GLY A 110 -29.31 19.32 -8.98
CA GLY A 110 -29.75 19.87 -10.26
C GLY A 110 -29.57 18.86 -11.40
N TRP A 111 -28.40 18.21 -11.45
CA TRP A 111 -28.13 17.17 -12.43
C TRP A 111 -29.07 15.98 -12.29
N ILE A 112 -29.29 15.47 -11.06
CA ILE A 112 -30.26 14.41 -10.82
C ILE A 112 -31.63 14.81 -11.37
N LYS A 113 -32.12 16.00 -11.05
CA LYS A 113 -33.43 16.49 -11.52
C LYS A 113 -33.52 16.64 -13.04
N SER A 114 -32.40 16.89 -13.73
CA SER A 114 -32.36 17.00 -15.19
C SER A 114 -32.37 15.65 -15.92
N ASP A 115 -31.85 14.60 -15.27
CA ASP A 115 -31.73 13.22 -15.79
C ASP A 115 -32.85 12.28 -15.29
N THR A 116 -33.83 12.82 -14.56
CA THR A 116 -34.95 12.13 -13.88
C THR A 116 -36.29 12.38 -14.56
#